data_AF-A0A843E206-F1
#
_entry.id   AF-A0A843E206-F1
#
_cell.length_a   1.000
_cell.length_b   1.000
_cell.length_c   1.000
_cell.angle_alpha   90.00
_cell.angle_beta   90.00
_cell.angle_gamma   90.00
#
_symmetry.space_group_name_H-M   'P 1'
#
loop_
_entity.id
_entity.type
_entity.pdbx_description
1 polymer ?
#
loop_
_entity_poly.entity_id
_entity_poly.type
_entity_poly.pdbx_seq_one_letter_code
_entity_poly.pdbx_strand_id
1 'polypeptide(L)' 'MSSLKDVGERQLVETVRSIIRPRSKSTVIGPGDDAAVIRNPSGDIVVSSDVVTKERHLPETMTYEQF' A
#
# COMPACT_ATOMS: atom_id res chain seq x y z
N MET A 1 3.38 22.15 13.83
CA MET A 1 3.55 20.91 13.05
C MET A 1 2.29 20.07 13.24
N SER A 2 1.73 19.51 12.16
CA SER A 2 0.62 18.55 12.25
C SER A 2 1.15 17.16 12.58
N SER A 3 0.44 16.41 13.43
CA SER A 3 0.74 14.99 13.67
C SER A 3 0.15 14.11 12.55
N LEU A 4 0.57 12.84 12.46
CA LEU A 4 -0.03 11.88 11.52
C LEU A 4 -1.54 11.69 11.76
N LYS A 5 -1.98 11.80 13.02
CA LYS A 5 -3.39 11.72 13.39
C LYS A 5 -4.20 12.87 12.78
N ASP A 6 -3.62 14.06 12.72
CA ASP A 6 -4.30 15.26 12.19
C ASP A 6 -4.37 15.25 10.66
N VAL A 7 -3.37 14.65 10.00
CA VAL A 7 -3.32 14.52 8.53
C VAL A 7 -4.27 13.43 8.05
N GLY A 8 -4.32 12.29 8.75
CA GLY A 8 -5.10 11.13 8.33
C GLY A 8 -4.49 10.37 7.15
N GLU A 9 -4.92 9.12 6.99
CA GLU A 9 -4.33 8.17 6.04
C GLU A 9 -4.42 8.62 4.58
N ARG A 10 -5.62 9.00 4.12
CA ARG A 10 -5.85 9.36 2.72
C ARG A 10 -4.96 10.52 2.27
N GLN A 11 -4.89 11.58 3.07
CA GLN A 11 -4.05 12.74 2.75
C GLN A 11 -2.56 12.39 2.81
N LEU A 12 -2.16 11.51 3.74
CA LEU A 12 -0.79 11.02 3.82
C LEU A 12 -0.40 10.23 2.56
N VAL A 13 -1.26 9.34 2.07
CA VAL A 13 -1.04 8.59 0.82
C VAL A 13 -0.86 9.55 -0.36
N GLU A 14 -1.74 10.53 -0.53
CA GLU A 14 -1.60 11.53 -1.60
C GLU A 14 -0.31 12.34 -1.50
N THR A 15 0.07 12.73 -0.28
CA THR A 15 1.32 13.45 -0.02
C THR A 15 2.52 12.60 -0.41
N VAL A 16 2.54 11.34 0.01
CA VAL A 16 3.58 10.36 -0.36
C VAL A 16 3.64 10.18 -1.88
N ARG A 17 2.50 10.00 -2.57
CA ARG A 17 2.44 9.89 -4.04
C ARG A 17 3.06 11.09 -4.76
N SER A 18 2.94 12.30 -4.19
CA SER A 18 3.53 13.52 -4.75
C SER A 18 5.06 13.59 -4.61
N ILE A 19 5.63 12.94 -3.58
CA ILE A 19 7.06 12.99 -3.26
C ILE A 19 7.84 11.92 -4.05
N ILE A 20 7.31 10.70 -4.19
CA ILE A 20 8.10 9.54 -4.69
C ILE A 20 8.21 9.48 -6.24
N ARG A 21 8.18 10.60 -6.99
CA ARG A 21 8.23 10.55 -8.48
C ARG A 21 9.65 10.76 -9.04
N PRO A 22 10.03 10.05 -10.13
CA PRO A 22 9.14 9.48 -11.15
C PRO A 22 9.00 7.95 -11.16
N ARG A 23 7.84 7.49 -11.66
CA ARG A 23 7.53 6.07 -11.91
C ARG A 23 8.43 5.52 -13.02
N SER A 24 8.74 4.22 -12.96
CA SER A 24 9.33 3.52 -14.10
C SER A 24 8.41 3.61 -15.32
N LYS A 25 9.00 3.67 -16.52
CA LYS A 25 8.24 3.61 -17.79
C LYS A 25 7.47 2.29 -17.94
N SER A 26 7.89 1.26 -17.23
CA SER A 26 7.22 -0.04 -17.23
C SER A 26 6.02 -0.11 -16.29
N THR A 27 5.77 0.90 -15.46
CA THR A 27 4.59 0.92 -14.57
C THR A 27 3.33 1.20 -15.39
N VAL A 28 2.43 0.21 -15.45
CA VAL A 28 1.12 0.30 -16.14
C VAL A 28 0.09 0.93 -15.19
N ILE A 29 -0.01 0.37 -13.98
CA ILE A 29 -0.79 0.90 -12.87
C ILE A 29 0.19 1.17 -11.73
N GLY A 30 0.17 2.36 -11.15
CA GLY A 30 1.08 2.70 -10.06
C GLY A 30 0.34 3.08 -8.78
N PRO A 31 1.04 3.63 -7.77
CA PRO A 31 0.48 3.87 -6.44
C PRO A 31 -0.85 4.63 -6.45
N GLY A 32 -1.80 4.18 -5.61
CA GLY A 32 -3.15 4.75 -5.46
C GLY A 32 -4.30 3.84 -5.95
N ASP A 33 -3.98 2.62 -6.33
CA ASP A 33 -4.92 1.52 -6.60
C ASP A 33 -4.55 0.34 -5.68
N ASP A 34 -5.33 -0.75 -5.68
CA ASP A 34 -5.14 -1.89 -4.75
C ASP A 34 -3.82 -2.65 -4.97
N ALA A 35 -3.22 -2.50 -6.15
CA ALA A 35 -1.92 -3.08 -6.51
C ALA A 35 -1.20 -2.24 -7.57
N ALA A 36 0.12 -2.39 -7.63
CA ALA A 36 0.92 -1.90 -8.76
C ALA A 36 0.97 -2.97 -9.86
N VAL A 37 0.92 -2.52 -11.12
CA VAL A 37 1.11 -3.38 -12.29
C VAL A 37 2.36 -2.93 -13.06
N ILE A 38 3.27 -3.87 -13.27
CA ILE A 38 4.54 -3.65 -13.94
C ILE A 38 4.58 -4.49 -15.21
N ARG A 39 4.79 -3.82 -16.34
CA ARG A 39 4.93 -4.47 -17.63
C ARG A 39 6.16 -5.36 -17.67
N ASN A 40 5.97 -6.61 -18.06
CA ASN A 40 7.04 -7.58 -18.27
C ASN A 40 6.80 -8.33 -19.59
N PRO A 41 7.86 -8.57 -20.41
CA PRO A 41 7.73 -9.23 -21.72
C PRO A 41 7.05 -10.61 -21.69
N SER A 42 7.12 -11.33 -20.58
CA SER A 42 6.52 -12.67 -20.41
C SER A 42 5.12 -12.64 -19.81
N GLY A 43 4.57 -11.45 -19.55
CA GLY A 43 3.28 -11.23 -18.89
C GLY A 43 3.41 -10.22 -17.76
N ASP A 44 2.41 -9.37 -17.59
CA ASP A 44 2.44 -8.29 -16.59
C ASP A 44 2.50 -8.85 -15.16
N ILE A 45 3.25 -8.17 -14.29
CA ILE A 45 3.42 -8.52 -12.87
C ILE A 45 2.52 -7.61 -12.03
N VAL A 46 1.70 -8.21 -11.17
CA VAL A 46 0.89 -7.51 -10.17
C VAL A 46 1.57 -7.62 -8.81
N VAL A 47 1.78 -6.50 -8.13
CA VAL A 47 2.45 -6.42 -6.83
C VAL A 47 1.59 -5.65 -5.85
N SER A 48 1.31 -6.26 -4.69
CA SER A 48 0.68 -5.58 -3.56
C SER A 48 1.40 -5.97 -2.26
N SER A 49 1.20 -5.17 -1.22
CA SER A 49 1.75 -5.39 0.11
C SER A 49 0.82 -4.80 1.15
N ASP A 50 0.54 -5.61 2.17
CA ASP A 50 -0.24 -5.23 3.34
C ASP A 50 0.56 -5.53 4.62
N VAL A 51 0.15 -4.90 5.72
CA VAL A 51 0.69 -5.19 7.05
C VAL A 51 -0.48 -5.42 8.00
N VAL A 52 -0.35 -6.45 8.83
CA VAL A 52 -1.24 -6.71 9.96
C VAL A 52 -0.49 -6.50 11.27
N THR A 53 -1.23 -6.13 12.30
CA THR A 53 -0.71 -5.93 13.65
C THR A 53 -1.64 -6.60 14.64
N LYS A 54 -1.07 -7.18 15.71
CA LYS A 54 -1.84 -7.91 16.70
C LYS A 54 -2.96 -7.05 17.30
N GLU A 55 -2.63 -5.83 17.72
CA GLU A 55 -3.54 -4.93 18.44
C GLU A 55 -4.76 -4.50 17.60
N ARG A 56 -4.63 -4.50 16.27
CA ARG A 56 -5.69 -4.01 15.38
C ARG A 56 -6.37 -5.10 14.57
N HIS A 57 -5.67 -6.19 14.29
CA HIS A 57 -6.07 -7.21 13.32
C HIS A 57 -6.21 -8.62 13.93
N LEU A 58 -5.75 -8.86 15.17
CA LEU A 58 -6.00 -10.12 15.91
C LEU A 58 -7.06 -9.91 17.00
N PRO A 59 -8.35 -10.17 16.74
CA PRO A 59 -9.36 -10.16 17.81
C PRO A 59 -9.17 -11.35 18.77
N GLU A 60 -9.70 -11.24 19.98
CA GLU A 60 -9.55 -12.26 21.04
C GLU A 60 -10.03 -13.67 20.62
N THR A 61 -10.96 -13.74 19.68
CA THR A 61 -11.55 -14.99 19.18
C THR A 61 -10.76 -15.64 18.05
N MET A 62 -9.69 -15.03 17.55
CA MET A 62 -8.90 -15.52 16.41
C MET A 62 -7.66 -16.28 16.90
N THR A 63 -7.39 -17.45 16.30
CA THR A 63 -6.14 -18.19 16.57
C THR A 63 -4.97 -17.59 15.77
N TYR A 64 -3.73 -17.91 16.15
CA TYR A 64 -2.57 -17.43 15.40
C TYR A 64 -2.47 -17.98 13.98
N GLU A 65 -3.06 -19.14 13.69
CA GLU A 65 -3.10 -19.73 12.35
C GLU A 65 -4.12 -19.05 11.43
N GLN A 66 -5.12 -18.38 12.02
CA GLN A 66 -6.11 -17.59 11.30
C GLN A 66 -5.65 -16.15 11.04
N PHE A 67 -4.64 -15.71 11.78
CA PHE A 67 -4.00 -14.40 11.70
C PHE A 67 -2.87 -14.41 10.68
#